data_AF-A0A924RJQ3-F1
#
_entry.id   AF-A0A924RJQ3-F1
#
_cell.length_a   1.000
_cell.length_b   1.000
_cell.length_c   1.000
_cell.angle_alpha   90.00
_cell.angle_beta   90.00
_cell.angle_gamma   90.00
#
_symmetry.space_group_name_H-M   'P 1'
#
loop_
_entity.id
_entity.type
_entity.pdbx_description
1 polymer ?
#
loop_
_entity_poly.entity_id
_entity_poly.type
_entity_poly.pdbx_seq_one_letter_code
_entity_poly.pdbx_strand_id
1 'polypeptide(L)'
;MEDDKEIVGNLIAGALIGAGIANVLSDDDDNTVVGALIGAAIGATYNASKAAQATKIPFLFEEQNKLYQMQADGSKLYIRDLEKSSIKFEKHFKLK
;
A
#
# COMPACT_ATOMS: atom_id res chain seq x y z
N MET A 1 -10.61 13.25 -16.83
CA MET A 1 -9.99 12.93 -18.14
C MET A 1 -8.46 12.95 -18.10
N GLU A 2 -7.81 14.01 -17.60
CA GLU A 2 -6.35 14.04 -17.46
C GLU A 2 -5.86 13.25 -16.22
N ASP A 3 -6.55 13.44 -15.08
CA ASP A 3 -6.31 12.67 -13.84
C ASP A 3 -6.49 11.16 -14.02
N ASP A 4 -7.50 10.72 -14.78
CA ASP A 4 -7.76 9.29 -15.01
C ASP A 4 -6.62 8.64 -15.81
N LYS A 5 -6.00 9.38 -16.74
CA LYS A 5 -4.84 8.89 -17.51
C LYS A 5 -3.60 8.77 -16.63
N GLU A 6 -3.40 9.69 -15.70
CA GLU A 6 -2.29 9.64 -14.74
C GLU A 6 -2.47 8.47 -13.76
N ILE A 7 -3.68 8.26 -13.25
CA ILE A 7 -4.02 7.13 -12.37
C ILE A 7 -3.76 5.80 -13.07
N VAL A 8 -4.26 5.63 -14.30
CA VAL A 8 -4.05 4.41 -15.10
C VAL A 8 -2.57 4.24 -15.45
N GLY A 9 -1.87 5.31 -15.82
CA GLY A 9 -0.45 5.27 -16.15
C GLY A 9 0.41 4.82 -14.97
N ASN A 10 0.13 5.33 -13.77
CA ASN A 10 0.86 4.94 -12.57
C ASN A 10 0.51 3.53 -12.09
N LEU A 11 -0.72 3.07 -12.30
CA LEU A 11 -1.12 1.68 -12.04
C LEU A 11 -0.33 0.72 -12.93
N ILE A 12 -0.25 1.02 -14.24
CA ILE A 12 0.51 0.24 -15.21
C ILE A 12 2.00 0.25 -14.86
N ALA A 13 2.56 1.40 -14.50
CA ALA A 13 3.96 1.51 -14.09
C ALA A 13 4.26 0.67 -12.84
N GLY A 14 3.40 0.74 -11.82
CA GLY A 14 3.50 -0.10 -10.63
C GLY A 14 3.43 -1.58 -10.95
N ALA A 15 2.51 -1.99 -11.83
CA ALA A 15 2.37 -3.38 -12.27
C ALA A 15 3.63 -3.89 -12.99
N LEU A 16 4.18 -3.11 -13.92
CA LEU A 16 5.38 -3.49 -14.66
C LEU A 16 6.61 -3.61 -13.75
N ILE A 17 6.78 -2.68 -12.81
CA ILE A 17 7.88 -2.72 -11.84
C ILE A 17 7.74 -3.95 -10.93
N GLY A 18 6.54 -4.21 -10.42
CA GLY A 18 6.27 -5.36 -9.57
C GLY A 18 6.50 -6.70 -10.29
N ALA A 19 6.06 -6.80 -11.55
CA ALA A 19 6.28 -7.97 -12.40
C ALA A 19 7.77 -8.20 -12.65
N GLY A 20 8.52 -7.14 -13.00
CA GLY A 20 9.95 -7.23 -13.25
C GLY A 20 10.75 -7.68 -12.01
N ILE A 21 10.40 -7.16 -10.83
CA ILE A 21 11.04 -7.58 -9.57
C ILE A 21 10.75 -9.05 -9.27
N ALA A 22 9.50 -9.49 -9.44
CA ALA A 22 9.12 -10.87 -9.16
C ALA A 22 9.72 -11.88 -10.17
N ASN A 23 9.81 -11.51 -11.44
CA ASN A 23 10.47 -12.33 -12.46
C ASN A 23 11.99 -12.47 -12.20
N VAL A 24 12.63 -11.42 -11.68
CA VAL A 24 14.05 -11.48 -11.26
C VAL A 24 14.25 -12.39 -10.03
N LEU A 25 13.27 -12.44 -9.13
CA LEU A 25 13.34 -13.29 -7.94
C LEU A 25 12.92 -14.75 -8.21
N SER A 26 12.18 -15.01 -9.28
CA SER A 26 11.61 -16.32 -9.57
C SER A 26 11.29 -16.47 -11.05
N ASP A 27 11.75 -17.57 -11.65
CA ASP A 27 11.58 -17.94 -13.07
C ASP A 27 10.17 -18.51 -13.38
N ASP A 28 9.18 -18.18 -12.54
CA ASP A 28 7.81 -18.69 -12.62
C ASP A 28 6.83 -17.58 -13.02
N ASP A 29 6.05 -17.84 -14.06
CA ASP A 29 5.07 -16.91 -14.60
C ASP A 29 4.01 -16.52 -13.56
N ASP A 30 3.65 -17.46 -12.66
CA ASP A 30 2.68 -17.20 -11.59
C ASP A 30 3.21 -16.16 -10.58
N ASN A 31 4.51 -16.18 -10.27
CA ASN A 31 5.12 -15.20 -9.39
C ASN A 31 5.22 -13.82 -10.06
N THR A 32 5.42 -13.77 -11.37
CA THR A 32 5.42 -12.52 -12.13
C THR A 32 4.06 -11.81 -12.07
N VAL A 33 2.95 -12.56 -12.16
CA VAL A 33 1.59 -12.03 -12.01
C VAL A 33 1.35 -11.51 -10.59
N VAL A 34 1.77 -12.27 -9.57
CA VAL A 34 1.67 -11.83 -8.17
C VAL A 34 2.47 -10.56 -7.93
N GLY A 35 3.69 -10.48 -8.46
CA GLY A 35 4.52 -9.28 -8.43
C GLY A 35 3.83 -8.09 -9.06
N ALA A 36 3.22 -8.29 -10.24
CA ALA A 36 2.47 -7.24 -10.93
C ALA A 36 1.32 -6.69 -10.09
N LEU A 37 0.54 -7.58 -9.47
CA LEU A 37 -0.57 -7.19 -8.60
C LEU A 37 -0.10 -6.40 -7.37
N ILE A 38 0.98 -6.85 -6.72
CA ILE A 38 1.57 -6.16 -5.56
C ILE A 38 2.08 -4.77 -5.97
N GLY A 39 2.83 -4.68 -7.06
CA GLY A 39 3.36 -3.42 -7.56
C GLY A 39 2.25 -2.43 -7.95
N ALA A 40 1.19 -2.92 -8.60
CA ALA A 40 0.00 -2.13 -8.93
C ALA A 40 -0.70 -1.61 -7.67
N ALA A 41 -0.89 -2.46 -6.65
CA ALA A 41 -1.53 -2.08 -5.39
C ALA A 41 -0.72 -1.03 -4.62
N ILE A 42 0.60 -1.18 -4.56
CA ILE A 42 1.50 -0.20 -3.93
C ILE A 42 1.44 1.13 -4.69
N GLY A 43 1.55 1.10 -6.01
CA GLY A 43 1.48 2.30 -6.85
C GLY A 43 0.16 3.06 -6.70
N ALA A 44 -0.97 2.33 -6.71
CA ALA A 44 -2.29 2.90 -6.49
C ALA A 44 -2.42 3.54 -5.09
N THR A 45 -1.97 2.84 -4.05
CA THR A 45 -2.03 3.33 -2.66
C THR A 45 -1.17 4.57 -2.47
N TYR A 46 0.02 4.61 -3.06
CA TYR A 46 0.91 5.76 -3.00
C TYR A 46 0.28 7.01 -3.63
N ASN A 47 -0.33 6.86 -4.82
CA ASN A 47 -1.00 7.99 -5.47
C ASN A 47 -2.24 8.45 -4.73
N ALA A 48 -3.05 7.52 -4.22
CA ALA A 48 -4.20 7.86 -3.39
C ALA A 48 -3.76 8.64 -2.13
N SER A 49 -2.67 8.21 -1.49
CA SER A 49 -2.07 8.95 -0.36
C SER A 49 -1.61 10.34 -0.75
N LYS A 50 -0.93 10.50 -1.90
CA LYS A 50 -0.47 11.80 -2.40
C LYS A 50 -1.64 12.74 -2.72
N ALA A 51 -2.69 12.22 -3.36
CA ALA A 51 -3.90 12.96 -3.64
C ALA A 51 -4.61 13.38 -2.34
N ALA A 52 -4.71 12.48 -1.35
CA ALA A 52 -5.29 12.79 -0.05
C ALA A 52 -4.52 13.91 0.67
N GLN A 53 -3.18 13.90 0.63
CA GLN A 53 -2.36 14.99 1.20
C GLN A 53 -2.66 16.36 0.56
N ALA A 54 -2.99 16.40 -0.73
CA ALA A 54 -3.34 17.65 -1.42
C ALA A 54 -4.70 18.22 -0.99
N THR A 55 -5.61 17.40 -0.44
CA THR A 55 -6.97 17.85 -0.09
C THR A 55 -7.04 18.71 1.17
N LYS A 56 -5.94 18.86 1.93
CA LYS A 56 -5.91 19.51 3.26
C LYS A 56 -6.92 18.91 4.25
N ILE A 57 -7.41 17.70 4.00
CA ILE A 57 -8.28 16.99 4.91
C ILE A 57 -7.38 16.24 5.91
N PRO A 58 -7.64 16.34 7.22
CA PRO A 58 -6.89 15.57 8.20
C PRO A 58 -7.02 14.07 7.93
N PHE A 59 -5.91 13.34 8.00
CA PHE A 59 -5.91 11.90 7.78
C PHE A 59 -5.24 11.15 8.92
N LEU A 60 -5.72 9.93 9.19
CA LEU A 60 -5.18 9.06 10.22
C LEU A 60 -4.10 8.17 9.63
N PHE A 61 -3.00 7.98 10.37
CA PHE A 61 -1.94 7.05 10.00
C PHE A 61 -1.38 6.35 11.24
N GLU A 62 -0.84 5.16 11.03
CA GLU A 62 -0.15 4.39 12.06
C GLU A 62 1.36 4.60 11.99
N GLU A 63 2.00 4.83 13.13
CA GLU A 63 3.45 4.85 13.27
C GLU A 63 3.81 4.15 14.59
N GLN A 64 4.56 3.04 14.51
CA GLN A 64 5.03 2.26 15.68
C GLN A 64 3.92 1.74 16.63
N ASN A 65 2.81 1.21 16.10
CA ASN A 65 1.61 0.80 16.87
C ASN A 65 0.93 1.97 17.59
N LYS A 66 1.08 3.19 17.08
CA LYS A 66 0.38 4.36 17.58
C LYS A 66 -0.39 5.00 16.44
N LEU A 67 -1.62 5.40 16.75
CA LEU A 67 -2.49 6.10 15.82
C LEU A 67 -2.25 7.60 15.96
N TYR A 68 -1.94 8.23 14.85
CA TYR A 68 -1.78 9.68 14.73
C TYR A 68 -2.78 10.24 13.73
N GLN A 69 -3.18 11.49 13.94
CA GLN A 69 -3.89 12.29 12.96
C GLN A 69 -2.91 13.35 12.43
N MET A 70 -2.65 13.33 11.12
CA MET A 70 -1.98 14.43 10.45
C MET A 70 -3.01 15.52 10.17
N GLN A 71 -2.78 16.70 10.72
CA GLN A 71 -3.60 17.88 10.45
C GLN A 71 -3.24 18.50 9.11
N ALA A 72 -4.12 19.37 8.61
CA ALA A 72 -3.93 20.09 7.35
C ALA A 72 -2.67 20.98 7.30
N ASP A 73 -2.17 21.39 8.47
CA ASP A 73 -0.95 22.19 8.64
C ASP A 73 0.34 21.35 8.76
N GLY A 74 0.22 20.01 8.66
CA GLY A 74 1.32 19.07 8.80
C GLY A 74 1.65 18.68 10.24
N SER A 75 0.95 19.24 11.24
CA SER A 75 1.12 18.84 12.64
C SER A 75 0.58 17.42 12.87
N LYS A 76 1.28 16.66 13.73
CA LYS A 76 0.89 15.30 14.13
C LYS A 76 0.20 15.36 15.49
N LEU A 77 -1.07 14.96 15.55
CA LEU A 77 -1.81 14.78 16.79
C LEU A 77 -1.80 13.30 17.17
N TYR A 78 -1.30 12.96 18.36
CA TYR A 78 -1.42 11.61 18.91
C TYR A 78 -2.87 11.33 19.31
N ILE A 79 -3.41 10.19 18.88
CA ILE A 79 -4.78 9.78 19.19
C ILE A 79 -4.80 8.69 20.24
N ARG A 80 -4.11 7.57 20.00
CA ARG A 80 -4.05 6.42 20.92
C ARG A 80 -2.97 5.43 20.53
N ASP A 81 -2.65 4.52 21.43
CA ASP A 81 -1.92 3.29 21.09
C ASP A 81 -2.87 2.29 20.43
N LEU A 82 -2.36 1.54 19.46
CA LEU A 82 -3.04 0.42 18.82
C LEU A 82 -2.58 -0.86 19.52
N GLU A 83 -3.54 -1.62 20.04
CA GLU A 83 -3.24 -2.93 20.60
C GLU A 83 -2.69 -3.84 19.49
N LYS A 84 -1.54 -4.47 19.74
CA LYS A 84 -1.03 -5.49 18.84
C LYS A 84 -2.02 -6.63 18.81
N SER A 85 -2.50 -6.96 17.61
CA SER A 85 -3.33 -8.14 17.40
C SER A 85 -2.61 -9.37 17.97
N SER A 86 -3.23 -10.03 18.94
CA SER A 86 -2.71 -11.26 19.55
C SER A 86 -2.98 -12.49 18.68
N ILE A 87 -3.39 -12.30 17.42
CA ILE A 87 -3.67 -13.39 16.50
C ILE A 87 -2.37 -14.14 16.24
N LYS A 88 -2.27 -15.33 16.84
CA LYS A 88 -1.24 -16.30 16.48
C LYS A 88 -1.69 -16.96 15.19
N PHE A 89 -1.09 -16.56 14.07
CA PHE A 89 -1.25 -17.31 12.83
C PHE A 89 -0.79 -18.74 13.05
N GLU A 90 -1.62 -19.71 12.67
CA GLU A 90 -1.20 -21.12 12.70
C GLU A 90 -0.03 -21.31 11.73
N LYS A 91 1.02 -21.99 12.20
CA LYS A 91 2.23 -22.21 11.40
C LYS A 91 1.99 -23.16 10.22
N HIS A 92 0.91 -23.93 10.25
CA HIS A 92 0.60 -24.92 9.23
C HIS A 92 -0.90 -24.90 8.94
N PHE A 93 -1.24 -24.73 7.67
CA PHE A 93 -2.59 -24.95 7.19
C PHE A 93 -2.67 -26.39 6.66
N LYS A 94 -3.59 -27.20 7.18
CA LYS A 94 -3.89 -28.51 6.57
C LYS A 94 -4.72 -28.28 5.31
N LEU A 95 -4.13 -28.57 4.15
CA LEU A 95 -4.89 -28.78 2.92
C LEU A 95 -5.67 -30.09 3.05
N LYS A 96 -6.98 -30.05 2.77
CA LYS A 96 -7.83 -31.23 2.60
C LYS A 96 -7.89 -31.61 1.13
#